data_AF-I4EHK4-F1
#
_entry.id   AF-I4EHK4-F1
#
_cell.length_a   1.000
_cell.length_b   1.000
_cell.length_c   1.000
_cell.angle_alpha   90.00
_cell.angle_beta   90.00
_cell.angle_gamma   90.00
#
_symmetry.space_group_name_H-M   'P 1'
#
loop_
_entity.id
_entity.type
_entity.pdbx_description
1 polymer ?
#
loop_
_entity_poly.entity_id
_entity_poly.type
_entity_poly.pdbx_seq_one_letter_code
_entity_poly.pdbx_strand_id
1 'polypeptide(L)'
;MPAVIDPNICDNDFGGCFPARICPEQAFSYDAGRVIINSDLCGECPGPCVNFCDRYAIRYTIDEDEFAVLKARTLGALSEADAAEELHRLKEEAKAEAAKEAESAAVEVATATFDDQVIRNALPVVVDFWAPWCGPCKTMAPIFERVAKEYQGLVQFVKVNTEAEPALASRFGVQSIPTLGFFWRGRLVNSYAGALPEEHLKAVVYQFLSLVQQQTEREKQAAIPVDTE
;
A
#
# COMPACT_ATOMS: atom_id res chain seq x y z
N MET A 1 -4.07 9.13 12.53
CA MET A 1 -5.31 8.59 13.14
C MET A 1 -6.23 9.71 13.55
N PRO A 2 -7.13 10.10 12.66
CA PRO A 2 -8.15 11.07 13.00
C PRO A 2 -9.10 10.52 14.09
N ALA A 3 -9.55 11.42 14.98
CA ALA A 3 -10.44 11.08 16.08
C ALA A 3 -11.53 12.16 16.26
N VAL A 4 -12.69 11.74 16.74
CA VAL A 4 -13.87 12.58 17.00
C VAL A 4 -14.41 12.25 18.40
N ILE A 5 -14.88 13.26 19.10
CA ILE A 5 -15.46 13.13 20.44
C ILE A 5 -16.98 13.27 20.32
N ASP A 6 -17.70 12.30 20.86
CA ASP A 6 -19.16 12.32 20.98
C ASP A 6 -19.56 13.23 22.14
N PRO A 7 -20.14 14.41 21.86
CA PRO A 7 -20.52 15.35 22.90
C PRO A 7 -21.72 14.87 23.74
N ASN A 8 -22.45 13.84 23.29
CA ASN A 8 -23.60 13.31 24.03
C ASN A 8 -23.18 12.28 25.09
N ILE A 9 -22.00 11.66 24.93
CA ILE A 9 -21.46 10.67 25.87
C ILE A 9 -20.46 11.30 26.83
N CYS A 10 -19.74 12.35 26.40
CA CYS A 10 -18.84 13.06 27.30
C CYS A 10 -19.62 13.75 28.42
N ASP A 11 -19.14 13.60 29.65
CA ASP A 11 -19.78 14.10 30.88
C ASP A 11 -19.98 15.62 30.84
N ASN A 12 -21.24 16.04 30.80
CA ASN A 12 -21.66 17.44 30.75
C ASN A 12 -21.90 18.05 32.14
N ASP A 13 -21.69 17.29 33.23
CA ASP A 13 -21.97 17.74 34.60
C ASP A 13 -20.88 18.69 35.15
N PHE A 14 -19.76 18.85 34.44
CA PHE A 14 -18.73 19.84 34.74
C PHE A 14 -19.16 21.27 34.35
N GLY A 15 -20.07 21.87 35.13
CA GLY A 15 -20.37 23.30 35.23
C GLY A 15 -19.90 24.24 34.11
N GLY A 16 -20.47 24.11 32.90
CA GLY A 16 -20.21 25.02 31.76
C GLY A 16 -19.04 24.62 30.86
N CYS A 17 -18.46 23.44 31.08
CA CYS A 17 -17.43 22.87 30.24
C CYS A 17 -18.03 21.93 29.20
N PHE A 18 -17.74 22.17 27.93
CA PHE A 18 -18.19 21.32 26.82
C PHE A 18 -16.99 20.66 26.15
N PRO A 19 -17.08 19.39 25.76
CA PRO A 19 -16.04 18.74 24.99
C PRO A 19 -15.85 19.47 23.66
N ALA A 20 -14.60 19.58 23.22
CA ALA A 20 -14.33 19.91 21.83
C ALA A 20 -14.98 18.84 20.95
N ARG A 21 -15.86 19.27 20.03
CA ARG A 21 -16.48 18.35 19.05
C ARG A 21 -15.43 17.75 18.10
N ILE A 22 -14.34 18.48 17.87
CA ILE A 22 -13.25 18.11 16.99
C ILE A 22 -11.94 18.61 17.62
N CYS A 23 -10.97 17.72 17.77
CA CYS A 23 -9.58 18.11 18.04
C CYS A 23 -8.72 17.78 16.81
N PRO A 24 -7.64 18.54 16.54
CA PRO A 24 -6.68 18.17 15.51
C PRO A 24 -5.96 16.87 15.89
N GLU A 25 -5.46 16.13 14.90
CA GLU A 25 -4.79 14.83 15.11
C GLU A 25 -3.63 14.92 16.12
N GLN A 26 -2.86 16.01 16.08
CA GLN A 26 -1.76 16.29 17.01
C GLN A 26 -2.19 16.42 18.49
N ALA A 27 -3.50 16.55 18.76
CA ALA A 27 -4.03 16.50 20.13
C ALA A 27 -4.05 15.08 20.70
N PHE A 28 -3.94 14.03 19.88
CA PHE A 28 -4.07 12.65 20.31
C PHE A 28 -2.70 11.97 20.37
N SER A 29 -2.44 11.26 21.47
CA SER A 29 -1.28 10.39 21.64
C SER A 29 -1.69 9.09 22.31
N TYR A 30 -0.85 8.06 22.23
CA TYR A 30 -1.15 6.74 22.79
C TYR A 30 -0.09 6.34 23.79
N ASP A 31 -0.52 5.91 24.97
CA ASP A 31 0.34 5.30 25.99
C ASP A 31 -0.37 4.12 26.63
N ALA A 32 0.30 2.97 26.69
CA ALA A 32 -0.19 1.74 27.32
C ALA A 32 -1.65 1.34 26.93
N GLY A 33 -2.03 1.52 25.66
CA GLY A 33 -3.38 1.21 25.15
C GLY A 33 -4.47 2.22 25.55
N ARG A 34 -4.09 3.39 26.07
CA ARG A 34 -4.99 4.51 26.35
C ARG A 34 -4.72 5.66 25.40
N VAL A 35 -5.81 6.28 24.94
CA VAL A 35 -5.76 7.54 24.20
C VAL A 35 -5.53 8.65 25.21
N ILE A 36 -4.42 9.37 25.07
CA ILE A 36 -4.12 10.59 25.82
C ILE A 36 -4.47 11.78 24.93
N ILE A 37 -5.24 12.72 25.47
CA ILE A 37 -5.67 13.90 24.72
C ILE A 37 -5.02 15.14 25.33
N ASN A 38 -4.27 15.85 24.50
CA ASN A 38 -3.80 17.19 24.81
C ASN A 38 -4.94 18.20 24.52
N SER A 39 -5.69 18.55 25.56
CA SER A 39 -6.84 19.46 25.49
C SER A 39 -6.47 20.87 24.99
N ASP A 40 -5.22 21.31 25.14
CA ASP A 40 -4.78 22.65 24.72
C ASP A 40 -4.76 22.80 23.18
N LEU A 41 -4.70 21.66 22.48
CA LEU A 41 -4.71 21.62 21.02
C LEU A 41 -6.13 21.53 20.43
N CYS A 42 -7.15 21.29 21.26
CA CYS A 42 -8.53 21.06 20.85
C CYS A 42 -9.34 22.34 20.50
N GLY A 43 -8.73 23.53 20.47
CA GLY A 43 -9.38 24.78 20.04
C GLY A 43 -10.21 25.46 21.13
N GLU A 44 -11.41 25.97 20.79
CA GLU A 44 -12.35 26.66 21.71
C GLU A 44 -12.99 25.70 22.74
N CYS A 45 -12.19 24.84 23.37
CA CYS A 45 -12.58 24.11 24.55
C CYS A 45 -12.24 24.98 25.77
N PRO A 46 -13.21 25.42 26.59
CA PRO A 46 -12.94 26.32 27.71
C PRO A 46 -12.25 25.62 28.92
N GLY A 47 -11.71 24.40 28.79
CA GLY A 47 -11.01 23.73 29.89
C GLY A 47 -10.53 22.29 29.61
N PRO A 48 -9.97 21.59 30.61
CA PRO A 48 -9.37 20.24 30.48
C PRO A 48 -10.40 19.09 30.32
N CYS A 49 -11.65 19.39 29.96
CA CYS A 49 -12.81 18.50 30.16
C CYS A 49 -12.81 17.27 29.26
N VAL A 50 -12.06 17.30 28.16
CA VAL A 50 -11.86 16.16 27.29
C VAL A 50 -11.19 14.97 28.02
N ASN A 51 -10.38 15.24 29.06
CA ASN A 51 -9.76 14.21 29.90
C ASN A 51 -10.74 13.48 30.83
N PHE A 52 -11.95 14.03 31.01
CA PHE A 52 -13.00 13.42 31.83
C PHE A 52 -14.09 12.77 30.99
N CYS A 53 -14.01 12.86 29.65
CA CYS A 53 -14.93 12.12 28.80
C CYS A 53 -14.77 10.61 29.04
N ASP A 54 -15.90 9.90 29.05
CA ASP A 54 -15.87 8.44 29.06
C ASP A 54 -15.01 7.92 27.89
N ARG A 55 -14.29 6.81 28.10
CA ARG A 55 -13.55 6.12 27.03
C ARG A 55 -14.42 5.81 25.81
N TYR A 56 -15.74 5.68 25.99
CA TYR A 56 -16.73 5.47 24.95
C TYR A 56 -17.20 6.76 24.27
N ALA A 57 -16.73 7.94 24.65
CA ALA A 57 -17.01 9.18 23.91
C ALA A 57 -16.08 9.35 22.71
N ILE A 58 -14.89 8.73 22.72
CA ILE A 58 -13.91 8.90 21.65
C ILE A 58 -14.15 7.85 20.56
N ARG A 59 -14.17 8.27 19.29
CA ARG A 59 -14.21 7.41 18.11
C ARG A 59 -13.01 7.74 17.24
N TYR A 60 -12.32 6.72 16.77
CA TYR A 60 -11.14 6.86 15.92
C TYR A 60 -11.01 5.65 15.00
N THR A 61 -10.31 5.84 13.89
CA THR A 61 -9.88 4.79 12.98
C THR A 61 -8.60 5.25 12.27
N ILE A 62 -7.88 4.31 11.68
CA ILE A 62 -6.72 4.59 10.83
C ILE A 62 -7.13 4.92 9.40
N ASP A 63 -8.32 4.51 8.99
CA ASP A 63 -8.85 4.68 7.64
C ASP A 63 -9.59 6.01 7.51
N GLU A 64 -9.17 6.87 6.58
CA GLU A 64 -9.72 8.23 6.45
C GLU A 64 -11.19 8.22 5.98
N ASP A 65 -11.56 7.25 5.14
CA ASP A 65 -12.91 7.12 4.60
C ASP A 65 -13.86 6.59 5.68
N GLU A 66 -13.45 5.55 6.43
CA GLU A 66 -14.18 5.10 7.61
C GLU A 66 -14.32 6.23 8.64
N PHE A 67 -13.28 7.06 8.81
CA PHE A 67 -13.31 8.16 9.76
C PHE A 67 -14.36 9.20 9.37
N ALA A 68 -14.48 9.53 8.10
CA ALA A 68 -15.49 10.48 7.62
C ALA A 68 -16.91 10.03 8.00
N VAL A 69 -17.21 8.74 7.82
CA VAL A 69 -18.50 8.13 8.20
C VAL A 69 -18.69 8.14 9.72
N LEU A 70 -17.68 7.71 10.47
CA LEU A 70 -17.72 7.69 11.94
C LEU A 70 -17.94 9.09 12.51
N LYS A 71 -17.27 10.11 11.94
CA LYS A 71 -17.43 11.51 12.32
C LYS A 71 -18.83 12.02 12.02
N ALA A 72 -19.36 11.76 10.82
CA ALA A 72 -20.70 12.18 10.45
C ALA A 72 -21.76 11.56 11.37
N ARG A 73 -21.64 10.26 11.68
CA ARG A 73 -22.51 9.58 12.66
C ARG A 73 -22.41 10.19 14.05
N THR A 74 -21.18 10.36 14.54
CA THR A 74 -20.92 10.82 15.92
C THR A 74 -21.43 12.24 16.16
N LEU A 75 -21.37 13.10 15.15
CA LEU A 75 -21.85 14.48 15.24
C LEU A 75 -23.33 14.65 14.83
N GLY A 76 -24.05 13.54 14.58
CA GLY A 76 -25.47 13.53 14.22
C GLY A 76 -25.76 14.00 12.79
N ALA A 77 -24.75 14.10 11.93
CA ALA A 77 -24.92 14.43 10.51
C ALA A 77 -25.37 13.22 9.67
N LEU A 78 -25.22 12.00 10.20
CA LEU A 78 -25.62 10.75 9.57
C LEU A 78 -26.40 9.90 10.57
N SER A 79 -27.48 9.24 10.15
CA SER A 79 -28.23 8.34 11.02
C SER A 79 -27.42 7.07 11.34
N GLU A 80 -27.78 6.35 12.41
CA GLU A 80 -27.13 5.09 12.72
C GLU A 80 -27.27 4.06 11.59
N ALA A 81 -28.43 4.02 10.93
CA ALA A 81 -28.71 3.12 9.82
C ALA A 81 -27.85 3.46 8.59
N ASP A 82 -27.82 4.72 8.19
CA ASP A 82 -27.05 5.18 7.02
C ASP A 82 -25.54 5.00 7.25
N ALA A 83 -25.07 5.27 8.47
CA ALA A 83 -23.68 5.04 8.84
C ALA A 83 -23.28 3.56 8.80
N ALA A 84 -24.19 2.67 9.23
CA ALA A 84 -23.96 1.24 9.18
C ALA A 84 -23.91 0.73 7.73
N GLU A 85 -24.76 1.24 6.85
CA GLU A 85 -24.76 0.90 5.42
C GLU A 85 -23.47 1.37 4.73
N GLU A 86 -23.06 2.62 4.95
CA GLU A 86 -21.86 3.18 4.33
C GLU A 86 -20.59 2.46 4.81
N LEU A 87 -20.48 2.20 6.12
CA LEU A 87 -19.36 1.46 6.68
C LEU A 87 -19.32 0.01 6.18
N HIS A 88 -20.49 -0.61 5.97
CA HIS A 88 -20.56 -1.93 5.35
C HIS A 88 -20.07 -1.90 3.90
N ARG A 89 -20.45 -0.88 3.12
CA ARG A 89 -19.98 -0.70 1.73
C ARG A 89 -18.46 -0.58 1.68
N LEU A 90 -17.86 0.32 2.48
CA LEU A 90 -16.41 0.50 2.54
C LEU A 90 -15.67 -0.79 2.90
N LYS A 91 -16.22 -1.57 3.85
CA LYS A 91 -15.65 -2.86 4.25
C LYS A 91 -15.73 -3.92 3.16
N GLU A 92 -16.82 -3.99 2.42
CA GLU A 92 -16.95 -4.93 1.30
C GLU A 92 -16.04 -4.52 0.12
N GLU A 93 -15.87 -3.22 -0.14
CA GLU A 93 -14.90 -2.70 -1.12
C GLU A 93 -13.46 -3.08 -0.73
N ALA A 94 -13.05 -2.82 0.51
CA ALA A 94 -11.72 -3.18 1.02
C ALA A 94 -11.48 -4.69 1.00
N LYS A 95 -12.50 -5.49 1.34
CA LYS A 95 -12.44 -6.95 1.28
C LYS A 95 -12.32 -7.48 -0.15
N ALA A 96 -13.03 -6.88 -1.10
CA ALA A 96 -12.91 -7.23 -2.51
C ALA A 96 -11.51 -6.90 -3.05
N GLU A 97 -10.92 -5.78 -2.62
CA GLU A 97 -9.55 -5.40 -2.98
C GLU A 97 -8.52 -6.36 -2.39
N ALA A 98 -8.64 -6.70 -1.10
CA ALA A 98 -7.78 -7.71 -0.45
C ALA A 98 -7.92 -9.11 -1.07
N ALA A 99 -9.14 -9.52 -1.47
CA ALA A 99 -9.35 -10.79 -2.15
C ALA A 99 -8.69 -10.81 -3.54
N LYS A 100 -8.71 -9.68 -4.25
CA LYS A 100 -8.04 -9.52 -5.55
C LYS A 100 -6.52 -9.57 -5.40
N GLU A 101 -5.96 -9.01 -4.32
CA GLU A 101 -4.53 -9.14 -3.99
C GLU A 101 -4.14 -10.57 -3.61
N ALA A 102 -5.00 -11.30 -2.88
CA ALA A 102 -4.73 -12.69 -2.50
C ALA A 102 -4.72 -13.66 -3.71
N GLU A 103 -5.42 -13.33 -4.80
CA GLU A 103 -5.42 -14.10 -6.06
C GLU A 103 -4.42 -13.56 -7.11
N SER A 104 -3.59 -12.60 -6.71
CA SER A 104 -2.63 -11.93 -7.57
C SER A 104 -1.52 -12.89 -8.02
N ALA A 105 -1.21 -12.86 -9.33
CA ALA A 105 -0.07 -13.59 -9.87
C ALA A 105 1.24 -12.79 -9.73
N ALA A 106 1.14 -11.47 -9.54
CA ALA A 106 2.27 -10.66 -9.11
C ALA A 106 2.29 -10.50 -7.59
N VAL A 107 3.46 -10.78 -6.99
CA VAL A 107 3.64 -10.73 -5.53
C VAL A 107 4.09 -9.34 -5.11
N GLU A 108 3.49 -8.78 -4.06
CA GLU A 108 3.98 -7.54 -3.48
C GLU A 108 5.24 -7.77 -2.62
N VAL A 109 6.24 -6.92 -2.82
CA VAL A 109 7.57 -7.07 -2.26
C VAL A 109 7.96 -5.81 -1.49
N ALA A 110 8.36 -6.04 -0.23
CA ALA A 110 8.88 -5.02 0.67
C ALA A 110 10.42 -5.00 0.64
N THR A 111 11.05 -3.95 1.17
CA THR A 111 12.52 -3.87 1.29
C THR A 111 13.10 -5.10 1.98
N ALA A 112 12.43 -5.59 3.04
CA ALA A 112 12.87 -6.73 3.82
C ALA A 112 12.92 -8.05 3.02
N THR A 113 12.07 -8.21 2.00
CA THR A 113 11.96 -9.45 1.21
C THR A 113 12.51 -9.32 -0.20
N PHE A 114 12.87 -8.12 -0.65
CA PHE A 114 13.30 -7.84 -2.01
C PHE A 114 14.52 -8.66 -2.44
N ASP A 115 15.53 -8.77 -1.58
CA ASP A 115 16.74 -9.50 -1.93
C ASP A 115 16.46 -11.00 -2.14
N ASP A 116 15.53 -11.61 -1.40
CA ASP A 116 15.13 -13.01 -1.59
C ASP A 116 14.25 -13.19 -2.82
N GLN A 117 13.25 -12.32 -2.99
CA GLN A 117 12.24 -12.48 -4.05
C GLN A 117 12.72 -12.00 -5.42
N VAL A 118 13.70 -11.10 -5.49
CA VAL A 118 14.18 -10.49 -6.73
C VAL A 118 15.65 -10.81 -6.98
N ILE A 119 16.53 -10.54 -6.01
CA ILE A 119 17.98 -10.60 -6.24
C ILE A 119 18.49 -12.05 -6.29
N ARG A 120 18.03 -12.89 -5.36
CA ARG A 120 18.41 -14.29 -5.24
C ARG A 120 17.46 -15.25 -5.97
N ASN A 121 16.48 -14.73 -6.71
CA ASN A 121 15.51 -15.56 -7.41
C ASN A 121 16.17 -16.37 -8.53
N ALA A 122 15.81 -17.66 -8.62
CA ALA A 122 16.28 -18.54 -9.67
C ALA A 122 15.63 -18.24 -11.03
N LEU A 123 14.40 -17.71 -11.02
CA LEU A 123 13.70 -17.25 -12.21
C LEU A 123 14.09 -15.82 -12.56
N PRO A 124 14.04 -15.45 -13.85
CA PRO A 124 14.02 -14.05 -14.26
C PRO A 124 12.86 -13.31 -13.58
N VAL A 125 13.09 -12.08 -13.14
CA VAL A 125 12.10 -11.31 -12.37
C VAL A 125 11.74 -10.02 -13.09
N VAL A 126 10.46 -9.69 -13.14
CA VAL A 126 9.94 -8.39 -13.60
C VAL A 126 9.28 -7.70 -12.41
N VAL A 127 9.75 -6.50 -12.10
CA VAL A 127 9.29 -5.66 -11.00
C VAL A 127 8.47 -4.50 -11.56
N ASP A 128 7.22 -4.32 -11.11
CA ASP A 128 6.44 -3.10 -11.32
C ASP A 128 6.59 -2.15 -10.13
N PHE A 129 7.29 -1.04 -10.32
CA PHE A 129 7.36 0.05 -9.35
C PHE A 129 6.16 0.98 -9.53
N TRP A 130 5.27 1.01 -8.54
CA TRP A 130 3.95 1.63 -8.64
C TRP A 130 3.56 2.42 -7.37
N ALA A 131 2.42 3.10 -7.38
CA ALA A 131 1.81 3.72 -6.19
C ALA A 131 0.27 3.75 -6.30
N PRO A 132 -0.49 3.77 -5.19
CA PRO A 132 -1.96 3.72 -5.20
C PRO A 132 -2.63 4.97 -5.79
N TRP A 133 -1.98 6.13 -5.74
CA TRP A 133 -2.51 7.36 -6.38
C TRP A 133 -2.20 7.46 -7.88
N CYS A 134 -1.34 6.59 -8.41
CA CYS A 134 -0.88 6.66 -9.79
C CYS A 134 -1.94 6.12 -10.78
N GLY A 135 -2.62 7.04 -11.47
CA GLY A 135 -3.62 6.70 -12.49
C GLY A 135 -3.13 5.71 -13.55
N PRO A 136 -1.99 5.96 -14.23
CA PRO A 136 -1.44 5.02 -15.20
C PRO A 136 -1.11 3.63 -14.62
N CYS A 137 -0.68 3.57 -13.34
CA CYS A 137 -0.40 2.33 -12.64
C CYS A 137 -1.68 1.50 -12.46
N LYS A 138 -2.81 2.14 -12.09
CA LYS A 138 -4.12 1.46 -11.97
C LYS A 138 -4.56 0.81 -13.28
N THR A 139 -4.29 1.47 -14.42
CA THR A 139 -4.60 0.92 -15.75
C THR A 139 -3.68 -0.25 -16.12
N MET A 140 -2.39 -0.18 -15.75
CA MET A 140 -1.43 -1.23 -16.08
C MET A 140 -1.56 -2.46 -15.18
N ALA A 141 -1.96 -2.31 -13.91
CA ALA A 141 -2.09 -3.40 -12.95
C ALA A 141 -2.83 -4.65 -13.48
N PRO A 142 -4.06 -4.56 -14.04
CA PRO A 142 -4.74 -5.74 -14.58
C PRO A 142 -4.03 -6.37 -15.79
N ILE A 143 -3.30 -5.57 -16.57
CA ILE A 143 -2.50 -6.06 -17.70
C ILE A 143 -1.30 -6.84 -17.15
N PHE A 144 -0.60 -6.27 -16.17
CA PHE A 144 0.53 -6.89 -15.50
C PHE A 144 0.16 -8.23 -14.88
N GLU A 145 -0.99 -8.32 -14.20
CA GLU A 145 -1.51 -9.58 -13.65
C GLU A 145 -1.80 -10.64 -14.72
N ARG A 146 -2.44 -10.26 -15.84
CA ARG A 146 -2.73 -11.22 -16.92
C ARG A 146 -1.45 -11.78 -17.53
N VAL A 147 -0.47 -10.91 -17.77
CA VAL A 147 0.84 -11.34 -18.29
C VAL A 147 1.57 -12.18 -17.23
N ALA A 148 1.54 -11.81 -15.96
CA ALA A 148 2.11 -12.62 -14.88
C ALA A 148 1.55 -14.05 -14.86
N LYS A 149 0.23 -14.21 -15.03
CA LYS A 149 -0.43 -15.53 -15.14
C LYS A 149 0.04 -16.31 -16.38
N GLU A 150 0.20 -15.65 -17.53
CA GLU A 150 0.65 -16.30 -18.77
C GLU A 150 2.08 -16.84 -18.70
N TYR A 151 2.97 -16.15 -17.98
CA TYR A 151 4.39 -16.50 -17.83
C TYR A 151 4.73 -17.18 -16.51
N GLN A 152 3.71 -17.66 -15.77
CA GLN A 152 3.89 -18.30 -14.48
C GLN A 152 4.84 -19.50 -14.58
N GLY A 153 5.84 -19.54 -13.70
CA GLY A 153 6.88 -20.58 -13.69
C GLY A 153 8.03 -20.35 -14.68
N LEU A 154 7.92 -19.38 -15.59
CA LEU A 154 9.03 -18.94 -16.46
C LEU A 154 9.64 -17.62 -16.01
N VAL A 155 8.82 -16.70 -15.51
CA VAL A 155 9.22 -15.39 -15.01
C VAL A 155 8.46 -15.12 -13.72
N GLN A 156 9.15 -14.60 -12.71
CA GLN A 156 8.52 -14.10 -11.50
C GLN A 156 8.09 -12.65 -11.72
N PHE A 157 6.82 -12.35 -11.49
CA PHE A 157 6.32 -10.98 -11.49
C PHE A 157 6.16 -10.50 -10.05
N VAL A 158 6.62 -9.29 -9.77
CA VAL A 158 6.49 -8.68 -8.45
C VAL A 158 6.14 -7.20 -8.56
N LYS A 159 5.59 -6.65 -7.50
CA LYS A 159 5.19 -5.24 -7.39
C LYS A 159 5.89 -4.61 -6.20
N VAL A 160 6.35 -3.37 -6.36
CA VAL A 160 6.93 -2.56 -5.28
C VAL A 160 6.19 -1.23 -5.22
N ASN A 161 5.47 -1.01 -4.12
CA ASN A 161 4.86 0.29 -3.86
C ASN A 161 5.94 1.30 -3.46
N THR A 162 6.17 2.31 -4.29
CA THR A 162 7.23 3.30 -4.09
C THR A 162 6.96 4.27 -2.94
N GLU A 163 5.70 4.40 -2.48
CA GLU A 163 5.38 5.18 -1.28
C GLU A 163 5.72 4.43 0.00
N ALA A 164 5.43 3.13 0.03
CA ALA A 164 5.78 2.27 1.15
C ALA A 164 7.29 1.99 1.19
N GLU A 165 7.94 1.89 0.02
CA GLU A 165 9.33 1.47 -0.14
C GLU A 165 10.20 2.48 -0.92
N PRO A 166 10.32 3.74 -0.45
CA PRO A 166 11.03 4.80 -1.17
C PRO A 166 12.53 4.50 -1.33
N ALA A 167 13.12 3.73 -0.40
CA ALA A 167 14.51 3.31 -0.47
C ALA A 167 14.77 2.38 -1.68
N LEU A 168 13.84 1.48 -2.01
CA LEU A 168 13.94 0.62 -3.19
C LEU A 168 13.84 1.43 -4.48
N ALA A 169 12.88 2.35 -4.55
CA ALA A 169 12.72 3.25 -5.69
C ALA A 169 14.02 4.05 -5.95
N SER A 170 14.61 4.61 -4.88
CA SER A 170 15.89 5.33 -4.96
C SER A 170 17.05 4.42 -5.38
N ARG A 171 17.16 3.22 -4.79
CA ARG A 171 18.21 2.23 -5.10
C ARG A 171 18.28 1.89 -6.59
N PHE A 172 17.13 1.82 -7.26
CA PHE A 172 17.05 1.49 -8.69
C PHE A 172 16.80 2.69 -9.60
N GLY A 173 16.88 3.91 -9.07
CA GLY A 173 16.78 5.14 -9.87
C GLY A 173 15.41 5.36 -10.50
N VAL A 174 14.32 4.93 -9.83
CA VAL A 174 12.95 5.13 -10.31
C VAL A 174 12.59 6.61 -10.21
N GLN A 175 12.45 7.27 -11.36
CA GLN A 175 12.15 8.71 -11.47
C GLN A 175 10.68 9.00 -11.81
N SER A 176 9.96 7.99 -12.31
CA SER A 176 8.54 8.08 -12.64
C SER A 176 7.88 6.72 -12.44
N ILE A 177 6.57 6.72 -12.26
CA ILE A 177 5.78 5.51 -12.10
C ILE A 177 4.62 5.47 -13.13
N PRO A 178 4.24 4.27 -13.61
CA PRO A 178 4.90 3.00 -13.29
C PRO A 178 6.27 2.90 -13.98
N THR A 179 7.19 2.13 -13.38
CA THR A 179 8.46 1.74 -14.00
C THR A 179 8.60 0.23 -13.88
N LEU A 180 8.90 -0.44 -14.99
CA LEU A 180 9.16 -1.86 -15.02
C LEU A 180 10.67 -2.12 -14.97
N GLY A 181 11.14 -2.87 -13.98
CA GLY A 181 12.52 -3.32 -13.86
C GLY A 181 12.65 -4.81 -14.18
N PHE A 182 13.60 -5.18 -15.05
CA PHE A 182 13.85 -6.55 -15.48
C PHE A 182 15.14 -7.04 -14.85
N PHE A 183 15.06 -8.05 -14.00
CA PHE A 183 16.15 -8.57 -13.19
C PHE A 183 16.52 -9.99 -13.57
N TRP A 184 17.81 -10.22 -13.81
CA TRP A 184 18.34 -11.55 -14.03
C TRP A 184 19.62 -11.73 -13.19
N ARG A 185 19.64 -12.78 -12.36
CA ARG A 185 20.74 -13.09 -11.44
C ARG A 185 21.17 -11.92 -10.57
N GLY A 186 20.17 -11.25 -9.99
CA GLY A 186 20.39 -10.12 -9.10
C GLY A 186 20.85 -8.83 -9.77
N ARG A 187 20.86 -8.77 -11.10
CA ARG A 187 21.21 -7.56 -11.85
C ARG A 187 20.00 -7.03 -12.60
N LEU A 188 19.79 -5.71 -12.50
CA LEU A 188 18.87 -5.01 -13.38
C LEU A 188 19.47 -5.00 -14.79
N VAL A 189 18.85 -5.72 -15.72
CA VAL A 189 19.33 -5.83 -17.11
C VAL A 189 18.62 -4.90 -18.06
N ASN A 190 17.40 -4.48 -17.73
CA ASN A 190 16.63 -3.53 -18.52
C ASN A 190 15.56 -2.84 -17.64
N SER A 191 15.10 -1.67 -18.08
CA SER A 191 14.02 -0.94 -17.42
C SER A 191 13.18 -0.14 -18.42
N TYR A 192 11.87 -0.08 -18.20
CA TYR A 192 10.94 0.70 -19.02
C TYR A 192 10.14 1.65 -18.12
N ALA A 193 10.25 2.95 -18.38
CA ALA A 193 9.45 3.94 -17.68
C ALA A 193 8.12 4.17 -18.41
N GLY A 194 7.03 4.26 -17.65
CA GLY A 194 5.67 4.47 -18.14
C GLY A 194 4.85 3.20 -18.32
N ALA A 195 3.53 3.37 -18.40
CA ALA A 195 2.61 2.26 -18.56
C ALA A 195 2.71 1.65 -19.97
N LEU A 196 2.77 0.32 -20.05
CA LEU A 196 2.80 -0.41 -21.32
C LEU A 196 1.43 -1.04 -21.63
N PRO A 197 0.94 -0.92 -22.88
CA PRO A 197 -0.16 -1.77 -23.36
C PRO A 197 0.23 -3.25 -23.32
N GLU A 198 -0.76 -4.14 -23.25
CA GLU A 198 -0.54 -5.58 -23.08
C GLU A 198 0.40 -6.19 -24.12
N GLU A 199 0.17 -5.91 -25.40
CA GLU A 199 1.01 -6.44 -26.50
C GLU A 199 2.48 -6.02 -26.36
N HIS A 200 2.71 -4.78 -25.92
CA HIS A 200 4.06 -4.28 -25.72
C HIS A 200 4.70 -4.93 -24.48
N LEU A 201 3.96 -5.06 -23.38
CA LEU A 201 4.43 -5.78 -22.19
C LEU A 201 4.84 -7.22 -22.53
N LYS A 202 4.01 -7.95 -23.28
CA LYS A 202 4.34 -9.31 -23.74
C LYS A 202 5.60 -9.34 -24.61
N ALA A 203 5.72 -8.39 -25.54
CA ALA A 203 6.88 -8.31 -26.42
C ALA A 203 8.20 -8.09 -25.63
N VAL A 204 8.21 -7.19 -24.64
CA VAL A 204 9.42 -6.94 -23.84
C VAL A 204 9.74 -8.11 -22.90
N VAL A 205 8.74 -8.80 -22.36
CA VAL A 205 8.94 -10.03 -21.57
C VAL A 205 9.54 -11.13 -22.44
N TYR A 206 9.05 -11.31 -23.67
CA TYR A 206 9.59 -12.29 -24.61
C TYR A 206 11.05 -11.97 -25.00
N GLN A 207 11.36 -10.70 -25.28
CA GLN A 207 12.73 -10.24 -25.54
C GLN A 207 13.64 -10.50 -24.34
N PHE A 208 13.16 -10.22 -23.13
CA PHE A 208 13.89 -10.48 -21.90
C PHE A 208 14.20 -11.97 -21.72
N LEU A 209 13.22 -12.85 -21.91
CA LEU A 209 13.44 -14.30 -21.85
C LEU A 209 14.44 -14.79 -22.90
N SER A 210 14.38 -14.22 -24.11
CA SER A 210 15.35 -14.54 -25.17
C SER A 210 16.78 -14.15 -24.77
N LEU A 211 16.97 -13.00 -24.13
CA LEU A 211 18.28 -12.57 -23.60
C LEU A 211 18.78 -13.50 -22.50
N VAL A 212 17.90 -13.90 -21.58
CA VAL A 212 18.21 -14.85 -20.50
C VAL A 212 18.68 -16.19 -21.05
N GLN A 213 17.99 -16.73 -22.06
CA GLN A 213 18.34 -18.00 -22.70
C GLN A 213 19.74 -17.92 -23.31
N GLN A 214 20.02 -16.89 -24.10
CA GLN A 214 21.34 -16.70 -24.72
C GLN A 214 22.47 -16.54 -23.70
N GLN A 215 22.23 -15.87 -22.57
CA GLN A 215 23.23 -15.76 -21.51
C GLN A 215 23.49 -17.12 -20.84
N THR A 216 22.42 -17.86 -20.55
CA THR A 216 22.50 -19.19 -19.94
C THR A 216 23.24 -20.19 -20.84
N GLU A 217 22.99 -20.17 -22.14
CA GLU A 217 23.68 -21.03 -23.11
C GLU A 217 25.18 -20.70 -23.22
N ARG A 218 25.52 -19.41 -23.31
CA ARG A 218 26.92 -18.97 -23.37
C ARG A 218 27.73 -19.41 -22.16
N GLU A 219 27.14 -19.33 -20.97
CA GLU A 219 27.80 -19.77 -19.75
C GLU A 219 27.96 -21.29 -19.67
N LYS A 220 26.94 -22.05 -20.11
CA LYS A 220 27.07 -23.51 -20.23
C LYS A 220 28.21 -23.87 -21.18
N GLN A 221 28.32 -23.20 -22.32
CA GLN A 221 29.39 -23.42 -23.30
C GLN A 221 30.77 -23.07 -22.72
N ALA A 222 30.88 -21.97 -21.95
CA ALA A 222 32.12 -21.55 -21.30
C ALA A 222 32.54 -22.45 -20.12
N ALA A 223 31.60 -23.23 -19.56
CA ALA A 223 31.87 -24.16 -18.47
C ALA A 223 32.30 -25.56 -18.94
N ILE A 224 32.29 -25.84 -20.25
CA ILE A 224 32.82 -27.09 -20.82
C ILE A 224 34.36 -27.00 -20.81
N PRO A 225 35.07 -27.89 -20.09
CA PRO A 225 36.53 -27.88 -20.09
C PRO A 225 37.02 -28.17 -21.51
N VAL A 226 37.85 -27.27 -22.04
CA VAL A 226 38.58 -27.51 -23.28
C VAL A 226 39.66 -28.52 -22.93
N ASP A 227 39.46 -29.79 -23.28
CA ASP A 227 40.51 -30.80 -23.25
C ASP A 227 41.64 -30.34 -24.19
N THR A 228 42.72 -29.82 -23.59
CA THR A 228 43.98 -29.55 -24.30
C THR A 228 44.72 -30.88 -24.48
N GLU A 229 44.75 -31.37 -25.72
CA GLU A 229 45.68 -32.42 -26.18
C GLU A 229 47.16 -32.02 -25.98
#